data_AF-A0A536AZ00-F1
#
_entry.id   AF-A0A536AZ00-F1
#
_cell.length_a   1.000
_cell.length_b   1.000
_cell.length_c   1.000
_cell.angle_alpha   90.00
_cell.angle_beta   90.00
_cell.angle_gamma   90.00
#
_symmetry.space_group_name_H-M   'P 1'
#
loop_
_entity.id
_entity.type
_entity.pdbx_description
1 polymer ?
#
loop_
_entity_poly.entity_id
_entity_poly.type
_entity_poly.pdbx_seq_one_letter_code
_entity_poly.pdbx_strand_id
1 'polypeptide(L)'
;MASKDFNYQVALKEGLKSLEQGRLRQAEQSFKYLVDKFPGAEGGYRGLAKVHFEEEDRAGALRVLRDGAAALTKSGERSAAIGLLRQAIVLDPRDLSTHRRLAAALALAGDPDASVQEYARFIRDLRDSGGAGIHPSARALGSDTRG
;
A
#
# COMPACT_ATOMS: atom_id res chain seq x y z
N MET A 1 -25.70 -16.08 4.40
CA MET A 1 -24.53 -15.19 4.60
C MET A 1 -23.65 -15.68 5.76
N ALA A 2 -24.21 -16.05 6.92
CA ALA A 2 -23.46 -16.54 8.10
C ALA A 2 -22.36 -17.60 7.85
N SER A 3 -22.56 -18.58 6.97
CA SER A 3 -21.56 -19.63 6.71
C SER A 3 -20.30 -19.12 5.99
N LYS A 4 -20.45 -18.09 5.13
CA LYS A 4 -19.31 -17.47 4.44
C LYS A 4 -18.45 -16.68 5.44
N ASP A 5 -19.09 -15.97 6.35
CA ASP A 5 -18.42 -15.19 7.40
C ASP A 5 -17.70 -16.11 8.41
N PHE A 6 -18.31 -17.24 8.79
CA PHE A 6 -17.68 -18.24 9.65
C PHE A 6 -16.43 -18.85 9.00
N ASN A 7 -16.53 -19.29 7.75
CA ASN A 7 -15.40 -19.87 7.02
C ASN A 7 -14.27 -18.86 6.84
N TYR A 8 -14.59 -17.59 6.58
CA TYR A 8 -13.62 -16.51 6.52
C TYR A 8 -12.88 -16.34 7.86
N GLN A 9 -13.61 -16.24 8.97
CA GLN A 9 -13.00 -16.02 10.29
C GLN A 9 -12.11 -17.18 10.73
N VAL A 10 -12.51 -18.42 10.45
CA VAL A 10 -11.72 -19.61 10.78
C VAL A 10 -10.40 -19.62 10.01
N ALA A 11 -10.47 -19.46 8.68
CA ALA A 11 -9.27 -19.44 7.84
C ALA A 11 -8.36 -18.24 8.15
N LEU A 12 -8.92 -17.08 8.52
CA LEU A 12 -8.13 -15.91 8.95
C LEU A 12 -7.40 -16.19 10.25
N LYS A 13 -8.07 -16.74 11.27
CA LYS A 13 -7.44 -17.10 12.55
C LYS A 13 -6.36 -18.15 12.36
N GLU A 14 -6.59 -19.15 11.52
CA GLU A 14 -5.61 -20.20 11.21
C GLU A 14 -4.36 -19.63 10.52
N GLY A 15 -4.56 -18.77 9.51
CA GLY A 15 -3.47 -18.10 8.82
C GLY A 15 -2.63 -17.24 9.77
N LEU A 16 -3.28 -16.43 10.61
CA LEU A 16 -2.60 -15.59 11.61
C LEU A 16 -1.83 -16.41 12.64
N LYS A 17 -2.44 -17.48 13.17
CA LYS A 17 -1.78 -18.40 14.12
C LYS A 17 -0.57 -19.09 13.49
N SER A 18 -0.68 -19.50 12.23
CA SER A 18 0.44 -20.11 11.50
C SER A 18 1.58 -19.11 11.30
N LEU A 19 1.25 -17.85 10.99
CA LEU A 19 2.20 -16.77 10.83
C LEU A 19 2.95 -16.45 12.14
N GLU A 20 2.22 -16.35 13.26
CA GLU A 20 2.81 -16.16 14.60
C GLU A 20 3.80 -17.26 14.99
N GLN A 21 3.59 -18.46 14.47
CA GLN A 21 4.44 -19.62 14.73
C GLN A 21 5.57 -19.78 13.70
N GLY A 22 5.76 -18.81 12.81
CA GLY A 22 6.76 -18.87 11.74
C GLY A 22 6.47 -19.91 10.65
N ARG A 23 5.26 -20.50 10.63
CA ARG A 23 4.85 -21.49 9.64
C ARG A 23 4.38 -20.79 8.35
N LEU A 24 5.31 -20.09 7.69
CA LEU A 24 5.02 -19.18 6.56
C LEU A 24 4.25 -19.87 5.43
N ARG A 25 4.65 -21.09 5.03
CA ARG A 25 3.94 -21.85 3.98
C ARG A 25 2.47 -22.16 4.33
N GLN A 26 2.18 -22.46 5.59
CA GLN A 26 0.81 -22.76 6.02
C GLN A 26 -0.04 -21.48 6.13
N ALA A 27 0.57 -20.40 6.62
CA ALA A 27 -0.04 -19.09 6.62
C ALA A 27 -0.38 -18.66 5.19
N GLU A 28 0.57 -18.81 4.26
CA GLU A 28 0.40 -18.49 2.84
C GLU A 28 -0.79 -19.25 2.22
N GLN A 29 -0.89 -20.55 2.45
CA GLN A 29 -2.00 -21.37 1.95
C GLN A 29 -3.35 -20.89 2.49
N SER A 30 -3.40 -20.60 3.80
CA SER A 30 -4.61 -20.09 4.46
C SER A 30 -5.06 -18.74 3.89
N PHE A 31 -4.11 -17.82 3.68
CA PHE A 31 -4.43 -16.51 3.11
C PHE A 31 -4.72 -16.57 1.60
N LYS A 32 -4.09 -17.45 0.83
CA LYS A 32 -4.45 -17.73 -0.57
C LYS A 32 -5.88 -18.23 -0.70
N TYR A 33 -6.29 -19.14 0.18
CA TYR A 33 -7.68 -19.59 0.26
C TYR A 33 -8.64 -18.42 0.52
N LEU A 34 -8.27 -17.50 1.41
CA LEU A 34 -9.08 -16.31 1.67
C LEU A 34 -9.21 -15.39 0.45
N VAL A 35 -8.11 -15.17 -0.28
CA VAL A 35 -8.12 -14.34 -1.49
C VAL A 35 -9.00 -14.97 -2.59
N ASP A 36 -8.94 -16.30 -2.76
CA ASP A 36 -9.76 -17.02 -3.75
C ASP A 36 -11.26 -17.00 -3.41
N LYS A 37 -11.60 -17.28 -2.14
CA LYS A 37 -13.01 -17.42 -1.72
C LYS A 37 -13.67 -16.10 -1.34
N PHE A 38 -12.88 -15.13 -0.91
CA PHE A 38 -13.34 -13.83 -0.40
C PHE A 38 -12.52 -12.69 -0.98
N PRO A 39 -12.55 -12.48 -2.32
CA PRO A 39 -11.73 -11.45 -2.98
C PRO A 39 -12.09 -10.02 -2.55
N GLY A 40 -13.26 -9.82 -1.95
CA GLY A 40 -13.72 -8.56 -1.35
C GLY A 40 -13.34 -8.37 0.12
N ALA A 41 -12.51 -9.24 0.71
CA ALA A 41 -12.08 -9.11 2.09
C ALA A 41 -10.57 -8.79 2.18
N GLU A 42 -10.20 -7.79 2.98
CA GLU A 42 -8.79 -7.35 3.05
C GLU A 42 -7.86 -8.32 3.78
N GLY A 43 -8.40 -9.17 4.67
CA GLY A 43 -7.58 -9.99 5.58
C GLY A 43 -6.65 -10.96 4.85
N GLY A 44 -7.11 -11.55 3.74
CA GLY A 44 -6.28 -12.44 2.92
C GLY A 44 -5.08 -11.71 2.30
N TYR A 45 -5.32 -10.54 1.71
CA TYR A 45 -4.25 -9.74 1.09
C TYR A 45 -3.25 -9.21 2.12
N ARG A 46 -3.73 -8.71 3.27
CA ARG A 46 -2.82 -8.27 4.35
C ARG A 46 -1.98 -9.41 4.90
N GLY A 47 -2.60 -10.58 5.08
CA GLY A 47 -1.92 -11.78 5.54
C GLY A 47 -0.82 -12.24 4.58
N LEU A 48 -1.13 -12.32 3.28
CA LEU A 48 -0.14 -12.65 2.25
C LEU A 48 0.98 -11.61 2.16
N ALA A 49 0.64 -10.32 2.22
CA ALA A 49 1.65 -9.26 2.21
C ALA A 49 2.61 -9.39 3.39
N LYS A 50 2.10 -9.74 4.58
CA LYS A 50 2.92 -10.00 5.75
C LYS A 50 3.78 -11.26 5.58
N VAL A 51 3.23 -12.36 5.03
CA VAL A 51 4.03 -13.56 4.72
C VAL A 51 5.20 -13.20 3.81
N HIS A 52 4.96 -12.51 2.69
CA HIS A 52 6.02 -12.08 1.77
C HIS A 52 7.03 -11.14 2.44
N PHE A 53 6.59 -10.29 3.37
CA PHE A 53 7.50 -9.44 4.14
C PHE A 53 8.42 -10.27 5.05
N GLU A 54 7.90 -11.29 5.74
CA GLU A 54 8.70 -12.23 6.55
C GLU A 54 9.63 -13.10 5.69
N GLU A 55 9.26 -13.38 4.44
CA GLU A 55 10.10 -14.07 3.45
C GLU A 55 11.14 -13.14 2.78
N GLU A 56 11.23 -11.89 3.22
CA GLU A 56 12.06 -10.82 2.63
C GLU A 56 11.72 -10.48 1.15
N ASP A 57 10.62 -11.02 0.62
CA ASP A 57 10.09 -10.72 -0.71
C ASP A 57 9.24 -9.44 -0.69
N ARG A 58 9.91 -8.30 -0.56
CA ARG A 58 9.24 -6.98 -0.61
C ARG A 58 8.47 -6.75 -1.91
N ALA A 59 8.98 -7.27 -3.04
CA ALA A 59 8.33 -7.13 -4.34
C ALA A 59 7.02 -7.93 -4.40
N GLY A 60 7.00 -9.14 -3.82
CA GLY A 60 5.81 -9.95 -3.63
C GLY A 60 4.78 -9.27 -2.74
N ALA A 61 5.21 -8.73 -1.59
CA ALA A 61 4.33 -8.01 -0.68
C ALA A 61 3.66 -6.80 -1.36
N LEU A 62 4.43 -5.99 -2.10
CA LEU A 62 3.91 -4.85 -2.88
C LEU A 62 2.88 -5.29 -3.92
N ARG A 63 3.17 -6.37 -4.66
CA ARG A 63 2.26 -6.91 -5.68
C ARG A 63 0.93 -7.33 -5.06
N VAL A 64 0.98 -8.11 -3.97
CA VAL A 64 -0.21 -8.59 -3.26
C VAL A 64 -1.08 -7.44 -2.76
N LEU A 65 -0.48 -6.40 -2.17
CA LEU A 65 -1.23 -5.24 -1.69
C LEU A 65 -1.92 -4.48 -2.82
N ARG A 66 -1.23 -4.29 -3.95
CA ARG A 66 -1.79 -3.60 -5.14
C ARG A 66 -2.90 -4.39 -5.81
N ASP A 67 -2.77 -5.71 -5.87
CA ASP A 67 -3.78 -6.59 -6.47
C ASP A 67 -5.00 -6.70 -5.56
N GLY A 68 -4.79 -6.81 -4.25
CA GLY A 68 -5.84 -6.75 -3.25
C GLY A 68 -6.61 -5.44 -3.30
N ALA A 69 -5.92 -4.31 -3.43
CA ALA A 69 -6.57 -3.01 -3.56
C ALA A 69 -7.44 -2.92 -4.82
N ALA A 70 -6.99 -3.49 -5.94
CA ALA A 70 -7.81 -3.55 -7.16
C ALA A 70 -9.04 -4.44 -6.98
N ALA A 71 -8.90 -5.59 -6.32
CA ALA A 71 -10.02 -6.49 -6.05
C ALA A 71 -11.06 -5.86 -5.09
N LEU A 72 -10.61 -5.20 -4.03
CA LEU A 72 -11.46 -4.49 -3.08
C LEU A 72 -12.17 -3.31 -3.73
N THR A 73 -11.48 -2.55 -4.57
CA THR A 73 -12.08 -1.44 -5.33
C THR A 73 -13.23 -1.94 -6.22
N LYS A 74 -13.01 -3.06 -6.93
CA LYS A 74 -14.05 -3.71 -7.75
C LYS A 74 -15.23 -4.24 -6.92
N SER A 75 -14.97 -4.62 -5.67
CA SER A 75 -15.99 -5.12 -4.74
C SER A 75 -16.75 -4.02 -4.01
N GLY A 76 -16.39 -2.74 -4.22
CA GLY A 76 -17.00 -1.60 -3.52
C GLY A 76 -16.35 -1.27 -2.18
N GLU A 77 -15.37 -2.05 -1.73
CA GLU A 77 -14.68 -1.93 -0.45
C GLU A 77 -13.56 -0.88 -0.51
N ARG A 78 -13.93 0.35 -0.86
CA ARG A 78 -13.00 1.45 -1.18
C ARG A 78 -12.09 1.82 0.00
N SER A 79 -12.63 1.86 1.22
CA SER A 79 -11.87 2.16 2.43
C SER A 79 -10.78 1.11 2.70
N ALA A 80 -11.11 -0.16 2.51
CA ALA A 80 -10.16 -1.26 2.66
C ALA A 80 -9.08 -1.24 1.56
N ALA A 81 -9.46 -0.92 0.31
CA ALA A 81 -8.52 -0.72 -0.79
C ALA A 81 -7.49 0.39 -0.50
N ILE A 82 -7.96 1.54 0.01
CA ILE A 82 -7.10 2.65 0.45
C ILE A 82 -6.13 2.17 1.54
N GLY A 83 -6.61 1.37 2.50
CA GLY A 83 -5.78 0.77 3.55
C GLY A 83 -4.61 -0.06 3.00
N LEU A 84 -4.88 -0.94 2.03
CA LEU A 84 -3.83 -1.75 1.39
C LEU A 84 -2.82 -0.89 0.62
N LEU A 85 -3.29 0.15 -0.08
CA LEU A 85 -2.40 1.03 -0.86
C LEU A 85 -1.50 1.87 0.04
N ARG A 86 -2.00 2.32 1.20
CA ARG A 86 -1.17 2.99 2.21
C ARG A 86 -0.07 2.07 2.75
N GLN A 87 -0.37 0.79 2.98
CA GLN A 87 0.67 -0.19 3.35
C GLN A 87 1.70 -0.37 2.23
N ALA A 88 1.27 -0.40 0.97
CA ALA A 88 2.18 -0.52 -0.15
C ALA A 88 3.12 0.71 -0.26
N ILE A 89 2.64 1.93 0.01
CA ILE A 89 3.49 3.14 0.07
C ILE A 89 4.54 3.04 1.17
N VAL A 90 4.20 2.44 2.32
CA VAL A 90 5.20 2.22 3.40
C VAL A 90 6.31 1.27 2.94
N LEU A 91 5.98 0.27 2.10
CA LEU A 91 6.97 -0.67 1.57
C LEU A 91 7.86 -0.05 0.47
N ASP A 92 7.27 0.74 -0.43
CA ASP A 92 7.97 1.50 -1.45
C ASP A 92 7.31 2.88 -1.65
N PRO A 93 7.86 3.93 -1.01
CA PRO A 93 7.35 5.29 -1.14
C PRO A 93 7.54 5.92 -2.52
N ARG A 94 8.31 5.27 -3.42
CA ARG A 94 8.61 5.79 -4.76
C ARG A 94 7.84 5.05 -5.85
N ASP A 95 7.05 4.03 -5.53
CA ASP A 95 6.24 3.29 -6.51
C ASP A 95 5.07 4.15 -7.01
N LEU A 96 5.32 4.85 -8.12
CA LEU A 96 4.33 5.65 -8.82
C LEU A 96 3.04 4.87 -9.11
N SER A 97 3.12 3.56 -9.38
CA SER A 97 1.91 2.79 -9.65
C SER A 97 1.06 2.57 -8.40
N THR A 98 1.64 2.56 -7.20
CA THR A 98 0.87 2.53 -5.95
C THR A 98 0.19 3.87 -5.71
N HIS A 99 0.90 5.00 -5.86
CA HIS A 99 0.30 6.33 -5.74
C HIS A 99 -0.83 6.56 -6.75
N ARG A 100 -0.67 6.10 -8.00
CA ARG A 100 -1.73 6.17 -9.02
C ARG A 100 -3.00 5.42 -8.61
N ARG A 101 -2.82 4.23 -8.03
CA ARG A 101 -3.95 3.42 -7.53
C ARG A 101 -4.60 4.07 -6.31
N LEU A 102 -3.82 4.69 -5.42
CA LEU A 102 -4.36 5.38 -4.24
C LEU A 102 -5.19 6.60 -4.63
N ALA A 103 -4.67 7.42 -5.53
CA ALA A 103 -5.41 8.56 -6.07
C ALA A 103 -6.73 8.12 -6.73
N ALA A 104 -6.69 7.07 -7.56
CA ALA A 104 -7.90 6.51 -8.18
C ALA A 104 -8.91 5.99 -7.12
N ALA A 105 -8.43 5.30 -6.08
CA ALA A 105 -9.28 4.80 -5.00
C ALA A 105 -9.92 5.94 -4.18
N LEU A 106 -9.17 7.02 -3.91
CA LEU A 106 -9.67 8.23 -3.23
C LEU A 106 -10.74 8.96 -4.05
N ALA A 107 -10.50 9.14 -5.36
CA ALA A 107 -11.48 9.73 -6.25
C ALA A 107 -12.77 8.90 -6.32
N LEU A 108 -12.65 7.57 -6.41
CA LEU A 108 -13.80 6.66 -6.36
C LEU A 108 -14.52 6.68 -5.00
N ALA A 109 -13.81 6.95 -3.91
CA ALA A 109 -14.40 7.11 -2.58
C ALA A 109 -15.19 8.42 -2.41
N GLY A 110 -15.19 9.30 -3.42
CA GLY A 110 -15.88 10.59 -3.39
C GLY A 110 -15.03 11.73 -2.83
N ASP A 111 -13.72 11.52 -2.68
CA ASP A 111 -12.76 12.52 -2.19
C ASP A 111 -11.72 12.86 -3.28
N PRO A 112 -12.13 13.61 -4.33
CA PRO A 112 -11.23 14.02 -5.40
C PRO A 112 -10.13 14.98 -4.91
N ASP A 113 -10.39 15.75 -3.86
CA ASP A 113 -9.40 16.66 -3.26
C ASP A 113 -8.26 15.87 -2.62
N ALA A 114 -8.57 14.80 -1.88
CA ALA A 114 -7.55 13.90 -1.34
C ALA A 114 -6.74 13.22 -2.46
N SER A 115 -7.36 12.89 -3.60
CA SER A 115 -6.65 12.34 -4.77
C SER A 115 -5.62 13.33 -5.32
N VAL A 116 -5.97 14.61 -5.47
CA VAL A 116 -5.03 15.65 -5.92
C VAL A 116 -3.92 15.86 -4.90
N GLN A 117 -4.26 15.89 -3.61
CA GLN A 117 -3.27 16.03 -2.53
C GLN A 117 -2.28 14.87 -2.49
N GLU A 118 -2.70 13.65 -2.79
CA GLU A 118 -1.83 12.47 -2.82
C GLU A 118 -0.72 12.62 -3.87
N TYR A 119 -1.06 13.03 -5.10
CA TYR A 119 -0.04 13.30 -6.12
C TYR A 119 0.87 14.47 -5.75
N ALA A 120 0.33 15.53 -5.14
CA ALA A 120 1.12 16.67 -4.71
C ALA A 120 2.14 16.27 -3.63
N ARG A 121 1.76 15.38 -2.70
CA ARG A 121 2.67 14.81 -1.70
C ARG A 121 3.74 13.94 -2.35
N PHE A 122 3.36 13.03 -3.23
CA PHE A 122 4.31 12.18 -3.95
C PHE A 122 5.38 12.98 -4.71
N ILE A 123 4.96 14.02 -5.45
CA ILE A 123 5.88 14.88 -6.21
C ILE A 123 6.80 15.64 -5.26
N ARG A 124 6.28 16.14 -4.13
CA ARG A 124 7.09 16.81 -3.10
C ARG A 124 8.14 15.88 -2.52
N ASP A 125 7.74 14.67 -2.09
CA ASP A 125 8.64 13.69 -1.49
C ASP A 125 9.73 13.24 -2.48
N LEU A 126 9.39 13.06 -3.76
CA LEU A 126 10.38 12.78 -4.81
C LEU A 126 11.36 13.94 -5.01
N ARG A 127 10.87 15.18 -5.02
CA ARG A 127 11.73 16.36 -5.19
C ARG A 127 12.66 16.55 -4.00
N ASP A 128 12.16 16.34 -2.79
CA ASP A 128 12.93 16.52 -1.56
C ASP A 128 13.95 15.36 -1.40
N SER A 129 13.57 14.14 -1.83
CA SER A 129 14.48 12.99 -1.87
C SER A 129 15.51 13.02 -3.01
N GLY A 130 15.19 13.69 -4.11
CA GLY A 130 16.10 13.95 -5.24
C GLY A 130 16.90 15.25 -5.09
N GLY A 131 16.60 16.04 -4.06
CA GLY A 131 17.16 17.38 -3.80
C GLY A 131 18.35 17.41 -2.84
N ALA A 132 18.78 16.27 -2.30
CA ALA A 132 19.98 16.14 -1.45
C ALA A 132 21.30 16.24 -2.25
N GLY A 133 21.35 17.14 -3.26
CA GLY A 133 22.50 17.36 -4.13
C GLY A 133 22.60 18.77 -4.71
N ILE A 134 21.76 19.71 -4.31
CA ILE A 134 21.95 21.12 -4.66
C ILE A 134 22.04 21.93 -3.36
N HIS A 135 23.27 22.02 -2.85
CA HIS A 135 23.66 23.12 -1.97
C HIS A 135 23.32 24.44 -2.70
N PRO A 136 22.46 25.31 -2.16
CA PRO A 136 22.53 26.70 -2.54
C PRO A 136 23.83 27.24 -1.91
N SER A 137 24.94 27.13 -2.65
CA SER A 137 26.16 27.85 -2.32
C SER A 137 25.77 29.31 -2.20
N ALA A 138 25.89 29.84 -0.99
CA ALA A 138 25.82 31.26 -0.73
C ALA A 138 26.78 31.97 -1.68
N ARG A 139 26.24 32.62 -2.72
CA ARG A 139 26.94 33.67 -3.46
C ARG A 139 26.34 35.00 -3.02
N ALA A 140 26.68 35.37 -1.79
CA ALA A 140 26.94 36.77 -1.52
C ALA A 140 28.09 37.19 -2.43
N LEU A 141 27.89 38.25 -3.21
CA LEU A 141 28.84 39.24 -3.74
C LEU A 141 28.27 39.81 -5.04
N GLY A 142 27.78 41.04 -4.97
CA GLY A 142 27.54 41.85 -6.16
C GLY A 142 26.41 42.86 -6.06
N SER A 143 26.50 43.82 -5.14
CA SER A 143 26.00 45.18 -5.42
C SER A 143 26.58 46.14 -4.40
N ASP A 144 27.89 46.39 -4.55
CA ASP A 144 28.42 47.72 -4.26
C ASP A 144 28.51 48.47 -5.59
N THR A 145 28.46 49.80 -5.52
CA THR A 145 28.30 50.80 -6.59
C THR A 145 26.87 51.27 -6.88
N ARG A 146 26.46 52.34 -6.16
CA ARG A 146 26.02 53.61 -6.78
C ARG A 146 25.78 54.68 -5.72
N GLY A 147 26.44 55.83 -5.92
CA GLY A 147 25.97 57.16 -5.50
C GLY A 147 26.59 57.70 -4.23
#